data_AF-A0A846YLK2-F1
#
_entry.id   AF-A0A846YLK2-F1
#
_cell.length_a   1.000
_cell.length_b   1.000
_cell.length_c   1.000
_cell.angle_alpha   90.00
_cell.angle_beta   90.00
_cell.angle_gamma   90.00
#
_symmetry.space_group_name_H-M   'P 1'
#
loop_
_entity.id
_entity.type
_entity.pdbx_description
1 polymer ?
#
loop_
_entity_poly.entity_id
_entity_poly.type
_entity_poly.pdbx_seq_one_letter_code
_entity_poly.pdbx_strand_id
1 'polypeptide(L)'
;MRAPTWPVAAALLSAAIMLGSGSAAAQPADFIPNDGVYRVGVDMRPGVWESAGPVDPARGCDWRRLWRIEGDNTNMQYIIENNYTKLGPVRVTVKPSDAGFLTRNCGPWRMVPPAPTGSAGF
;
A
#
# COMPACT_ATOMS: atom_id res chain seq x y z
N MET A 1 50.02 62.20 13.95
CA MET A 1 49.46 61.48 12.79
C MET A 1 48.45 60.48 13.33
N ARG A 2 47.18 60.59 12.88
CA ARG A 2 45.99 59.94 13.44
C ARG A 2 45.52 58.78 12.53
N ALA A 3 44.93 57.77 13.18
CA ALA A 3 43.93 56.78 12.71
C ALA A 3 44.44 55.50 11.98
N PRO A 4 43.67 54.38 11.98
CA PRO A 4 42.54 54.01 12.86
C PRO A 4 42.57 52.55 13.40
N THR A 5 41.88 52.37 14.53
CA THR A 5 41.30 51.12 15.05
C THR A 5 40.06 50.72 14.25
N TRP A 6 39.90 49.44 13.88
CA TRP A 6 38.60 48.85 13.52
C TRP A 6 38.33 47.61 14.38
N PRO A 7 37.19 47.55 15.10
CA PRO A 7 36.71 46.32 15.71
C PRO A 7 35.87 45.55 14.69
N VAL A 8 36.15 44.26 14.50
CA VAL A 8 35.21 43.37 13.79
C VAL A 8 34.31 42.75 14.84
N ALA A 9 33.14 43.36 15.03
CA ALA A 9 32.01 42.71 15.65
C ALA A 9 31.32 41.83 14.59
N ALA A 10 31.25 40.52 14.84
CA ALA A 10 30.37 39.63 14.10
C ALA A 10 29.53 38.85 15.10
N ALA A 11 28.39 39.44 15.49
CA ALA A 11 27.34 38.73 16.20
C ALA A 11 26.65 37.79 15.20
N LEU A 12 26.90 36.49 15.31
CA LEU A 12 26.18 35.47 14.54
C LEU A 12 24.84 35.20 15.25
N LEU A 13 23.77 35.73 14.68
CA LEU A 13 22.39 35.39 15.02
C LEU A 13 22.16 33.90 14.74
N SER A 14 21.96 33.11 15.79
CA SER A 14 21.53 31.71 15.67
C SER A 14 20.05 31.66 15.28
N ALA A 15 19.76 31.47 13.99
CA ALA A 15 18.42 31.12 13.53
C ALA A 15 18.23 29.61 13.64
N ALA A 16 17.62 29.14 14.74
CA ALA A 16 17.15 27.77 14.86
C ALA A 16 15.84 27.62 14.05
N ILE A 17 15.96 27.10 12.83
CA ILE A 17 14.80 26.70 12.03
C ILE A 17 14.33 25.35 12.57
N MET A 18 13.25 25.36 13.35
CA MET A 18 12.54 24.12 13.71
C MET A 18 11.90 23.54 12.45
N LEU A 19 12.60 22.62 11.79
CA LEU A 19 12.04 21.79 10.74
C LEU A 19 11.03 20.84 11.39
N GLY A 20 9.75 21.18 11.29
CA GLY A 20 8.66 20.28 11.66
C GLY A 20 8.72 19.00 10.84
N SER A 21 9.06 17.89 11.49
CA SER A 21 9.01 16.54 10.93
C SER A 21 7.56 16.06 10.86
N GLY A 22 6.78 16.64 9.94
CA GLY A 22 5.50 16.07 9.55
C GLY A 22 5.75 14.83 8.68
N SER A 23 5.58 13.64 9.24
CA SER A 23 5.54 12.41 8.45
C SER A 23 4.32 12.47 7.53
N ALA A 24 4.52 12.71 6.24
CA ALA A 24 3.46 12.52 5.27
C ALA A 24 2.99 11.06 5.36
N ALA A 25 1.77 10.84 5.83
CA ALA A 25 1.18 9.50 5.81
C ALA A 25 1.12 9.03 4.36
N ALA A 26 1.83 7.96 4.03
CA ALA A 26 1.75 7.35 2.72
C ALA A 26 0.30 6.93 2.47
N GLN A 27 -0.25 7.27 1.30
CA GLN A 27 -1.57 6.80 0.93
C GLN A 27 -1.54 5.28 0.74
N PRO A 28 -2.66 4.57 0.99
CA PRO A 28 -2.72 3.13 0.75
C PRO A 28 -2.38 2.80 -0.70
N ALA A 29 -1.69 1.68 -0.92
CA ALA A 29 -1.14 1.32 -2.21
C ALA A 29 -2.23 0.87 -3.21
N ASP A 30 -1.93 1.05 -4.50
CA ASP A 30 -2.61 0.50 -5.67
C ASP A 30 -1.80 -0.64 -6.35
N PHE A 31 -0.64 -0.98 -5.76
CA PHE A 31 0.23 -2.08 -6.18
C PHE A 31 0.74 -2.87 -4.98
N ILE A 32 0.64 -4.19 -5.05
CA ILE A 32 1.15 -5.12 -4.03
C ILE A 32 2.22 -5.99 -4.69
N PRO A 33 3.51 -5.82 -4.33
CA PRO A 33 4.60 -6.51 -5.02
C PRO A 33 4.82 -7.95 -4.53
N ASN A 34 4.45 -8.26 -3.29
CA ASN A 34 4.92 -9.46 -2.59
C ASN A 34 3.78 -10.16 -1.84
N ASP A 35 4.09 -11.36 -1.36
CA ASP A 35 3.25 -12.08 -0.42
C ASP A 35 3.16 -11.35 0.93
N GLY A 36 2.04 -11.51 1.62
CA GLY A 36 1.84 -10.88 2.92
C GLY A 36 0.38 -10.75 3.31
N VAL A 37 0.15 -9.96 4.36
CA VAL A 37 -1.18 -9.53 4.82
C VAL A 37 -1.21 -8.01 4.78
N TYR A 38 -2.16 -7.47 4.03
CA TYR A 38 -2.31 -6.04 3.78
C TYR A 38 -3.59 -5.55 4.45
N ARG A 39 -3.48 -4.57 5.35
CA ARG A 39 -4.64 -3.93 5.99
C ARG A 39 -5.36 -3.05 4.97
N VAL A 40 -6.64 -3.32 4.76
CA VAL A 40 -7.43 -2.54 3.79
C VAL A 40 -7.69 -1.15 4.34
N GLY A 41 -7.51 -0.12 3.50
CA GLY A 41 -7.59 1.28 3.89
C GLY A 41 -6.34 1.84 4.57
N VAL A 42 -5.34 1.01 4.89
CA VAL A 42 -4.05 1.42 5.47
C VAL A 42 -2.90 1.08 4.53
N ASP A 43 -2.71 -0.20 4.24
CA ASP A 43 -1.62 -0.68 3.38
C ASP A 43 -2.05 -0.75 1.91
N MET A 44 -3.33 -1.06 1.65
CA MET A 44 -3.90 -1.16 0.30
C MET A 44 -5.26 -0.47 0.20
N ARG A 45 -5.59 0.06 -0.98
CA ARG A 45 -6.92 0.65 -1.23
C ARG A 45 -7.98 -0.45 -1.44
N PRO A 46 -9.23 -0.24 -0.96
CA PRO A 46 -10.35 -1.06 -1.40
C PRO A 46 -10.62 -0.84 -2.90
N GLY A 47 -11.06 -1.87 -3.59
CA GLY A 47 -11.30 -1.81 -5.03
C GLY A 47 -11.17 -3.18 -5.70
N VAL A 48 -11.11 -3.16 -7.03
CA VAL A 48 -10.91 -4.37 -7.82
C VAL A 48 -9.41 -4.55 -8.07
N TRP A 49 -8.89 -5.73 -7.77
CA TRP A 49 -7.50 -6.08 -7.90
C TRP A 49 -7.34 -7.27 -8.84
N GLU A 50 -6.26 -7.26 -9.62
CA GLU A 50 -5.93 -8.34 -10.54
C GLU A 50 -4.48 -8.78 -10.36
N SER A 51 -4.25 -10.08 -10.46
CA SER A 51 -2.94 -10.69 -10.56
C SER A 51 -2.88 -11.64 -11.76
N ALA A 52 -1.68 -11.82 -12.32
CA ALA A 52 -1.40 -12.84 -13.32
C ALA A 52 -1.55 -14.28 -12.79
N GLY A 53 -1.61 -14.48 -11.47
CA GLY A 53 -1.71 -15.81 -10.84
C GLY A 53 -0.36 -16.32 -10.33
N PRO A 54 -0.21 -17.64 -10.12
CA PRO A 54 0.90 -18.17 -9.34
C PRO A 54 2.28 -17.94 -9.95
N VAL A 55 3.24 -17.57 -9.10
CA VAL A 55 4.64 -17.37 -9.50
C VAL A 55 5.40 -18.68 -9.53
N ASP A 56 5.27 -19.50 -8.49
CA ASP A 56 5.76 -20.87 -8.47
C ASP A 56 4.67 -21.81 -8.99
N PRO A 57 4.84 -22.48 -10.15
CA PRO A 57 3.84 -23.38 -10.73
C PRO A 57 3.62 -24.66 -9.89
N ALA A 58 4.53 -25.00 -8.99
CA ALA A 58 4.34 -26.11 -8.06
C ALA A 58 3.25 -25.81 -7.02
N ARG A 59 3.05 -24.53 -6.67
CA ARG A 59 2.12 -24.04 -5.65
C ARG A 59 0.97 -23.24 -6.29
N GLY A 60 -0.19 -23.22 -5.65
CA GLY A 60 -1.29 -22.35 -6.06
C GLY A 60 -1.12 -20.94 -5.54
N CYS A 61 -1.82 -20.00 -6.16
CA CYS A 61 -2.12 -18.68 -5.60
C CYS A 61 -3.18 -18.86 -4.51
N ASP A 62 -2.81 -18.62 -3.25
CA ASP A 62 -3.71 -18.60 -2.08
C ASP A 62 -3.96 -17.14 -1.69
N TRP A 63 -5.17 -16.66 -1.95
CA TRP A 63 -5.59 -15.33 -1.49
C TRP A 63 -6.83 -15.41 -0.63
N ARG A 64 -6.94 -14.46 0.30
CA ARG A 64 -8.05 -14.40 1.26
C ARG A 64 -8.41 -12.95 1.58
N ARG A 65 -9.70 -12.65 1.56
CA ARG A 65 -10.30 -11.46 2.17
C ARG A 65 -10.68 -11.80 3.60
N LEU A 66 -10.30 -10.97 4.55
CA LEU A 66 -10.42 -11.23 5.98
C LEU A 66 -11.31 -10.16 6.62
N TRP A 67 -12.25 -10.54 7.49
CA TRP A 67 -12.98 -9.58 8.32
C TRP A 67 -12.29 -9.33 9.67
N ARG A 68 -11.28 -10.14 10.00
CA ARG A 68 -10.37 -9.95 11.13
C ARG A 68 -8.97 -10.43 10.76
N ILE A 69 -7.94 -9.67 11.11
CA ILE A 69 -6.54 -10.09 11.01
C ILE A 69 -6.11 -10.69 12.36
N GLU A 70 -5.52 -11.88 12.33
CA GLU A 70 -4.97 -12.54 13.52
C GLU A 70 -3.84 -13.51 13.16
N GLY A 71 -2.98 -13.82 14.13
CA GLY A 71 -2.03 -14.93 14.08
C GLY A 71 -1.44 -15.19 12.69
N ASP A 72 -1.70 -16.38 12.15
CA ASP A 72 -1.28 -16.80 10.82
C ASP A 72 -2.38 -16.61 9.73
N ASN A 73 -3.54 -16.09 10.12
CA ASN A 73 -4.74 -15.89 9.29
C ASN A 73 -5.25 -17.18 8.61
N THR A 74 -5.12 -18.33 9.28
CA THR A 74 -5.62 -19.63 8.79
C THR A 74 -7.00 -20.00 9.30
N ASN A 75 -7.49 -19.35 10.36
CA ASN A 75 -8.79 -19.63 10.93
C ASN A 75 -9.92 -19.26 9.97
N MET A 76 -10.67 -20.27 9.52
CA MET A 76 -11.75 -20.12 8.54
C MET A 76 -12.88 -19.20 9.00
N GLN A 77 -13.07 -19.02 10.32
CA GLN A 77 -14.08 -18.12 10.87
C GLN A 77 -13.83 -16.66 10.50
N TYR A 78 -12.59 -16.27 10.19
CA TYR A 78 -12.22 -14.89 9.87
C TYR A 78 -12.11 -14.59 8.37
N ILE A 79 -12.35 -15.59 7.53
CA ILE A 79 -12.29 -15.48 6.07
C ILE A 79 -13.66 -15.06 5.54
N ILE A 80 -13.70 -13.96 4.79
CA ILE A 80 -14.88 -13.50 4.04
C ILE A 80 -14.99 -14.27 2.72
N GLU A 81 -13.86 -14.38 2.03
CA GLU A 81 -13.76 -14.99 0.70
C GLU A 81 -12.32 -15.43 0.49
N ASN A 82 -12.11 -16.57 -0.16
CA ASN A 82 -10.79 -17.06 -0.51
C ASN A 82 -10.83 -17.90 -1.78
N ASN A 83 -9.65 -18.11 -2.37
CA ASN A 83 -9.46 -19.12 -3.40
C ASN A 83 -8.03 -19.65 -3.37
N TYR A 84 -7.86 -20.88 -3.84
CA TYR A 84 -6.57 -21.51 -4.11
C TYR A 84 -6.55 -22.02 -5.55
N THR A 85 -5.78 -21.38 -6.43
CA THR A 85 -5.78 -21.69 -7.87
C THR A 85 -4.40 -21.81 -8.46
N LYS A 86 -4.22 -22.74 -9.41
CA LYS A 86 -3.02 -22.84 -10.25
C LYS A 86 -3.15 -22.07 -11.57
N LEU A 87 -4.28 -21.39 -11.77
CA LEU A 87 -4.63 -20.69 -13.00
C LEU A 87 -4.64 -19.18 -12.77
N GLY A 88 -4.48 -18.42 -13.86
CA GLY A 88 -4.63 -16.97 -13.89
C GLY A 88 -5.30 -16.49 -15.18
N PRO A 89 -5.67 -15.21 -15.27
CA PRO A 89 -5.53 -14.19 -14.22
C PRO A 89 -6.52 -14.41 -13.07
N VAL A 90 -6.20 -13.84 -11.91
CA VAL A 90 -7.04 -13.88 -10.71
C VAL A 90 -7.53 -12.47 -10.41
N ARG A 91 -8.83 -12.31 -10.21
CA ARG A 91 -9.46 -11.02 -9.95
C ARG A 91 -10.27 -11.06 -8.67
N VAL A 92 -10.10 -10.05 -7.82
CA VAL A 92 -10.71 -9.99 -6.49
C VAL A 92 -11.29 -8.60 -6.26
N THR A 93 -12.50 -8.54 -5.69
CA THR A 93 -13.09 -7.28 -5.22
C THR A 93 -12.86 -7.17 -3.71
N VAL A 94 -11.94 -6.31 -3.31
CA VAL A 94 -11.65 -6.01 -1.90
C VAL A 94 -12.55 -4.87 -1.43
N LYS A 95 -13.40 -5.12 -0.43
CA LYS A 95 -14.38 -4.12 0.04
C LYS A 95 -13.76 -3.23 1.12
N PRO A 96 -14.23 -1.97 1.29
CA PRO A 96 -13.79 -1.11 2.38
C PRO A 96 -14.01 -1.68 3.78
N SER A 97 -14.96 -2.62 3.93
CA SER A 97 -15.27 -3.30 5.18
C SER A 97 -14.35 -4.46 5.53
N ASP A 98 -13.50 -4.91 4.59
CA ASP A 98 -12.56 -5.97 4.85
C ASP A 98 -11.48 -5.46 5.81
N ALA A 99 -11.08 -6.26 6.79
CA ALA A 99 -9.98 -5.89 7.68
C ALA A 99 -8.63 -6.07 6.99
N GLY A 100 -8.48 -7.12 6.18
CA GLY A 100 -7.21 -7.44 5.52
C GLY A 100 -7.35 -8.29 4.28
N PHE A 101 -6.29 -8.28 3.49
CA PHE A 101 -6.10 -9.14 2.32
C PHE A 101 -4.81 -9.93 2.49
N LEU A 102 -4.92 -11.25 2.56
CA LEU A 102 -3.78 -12.17 2.55
C LEU A 102 -3.53 -12.62 1.12
N THR A 103 -2.27 -12.65 0.72
CA THR A 103 -1.82 -13.20 -0.56
C THR A 103 -0.55 -14.02 -0.38
N ARG A 104 -0.53 -15.23 -0.95
CA ARG A 104 0.62 -16.13 -0.97
C ARG A 104 0.77 -16.77 -2.34
N ASN A 105 1.95 -16.68 -2.92
CA ASN A 105 2.29 -17.19 -4.23
C ASN A 105 1.29 -16.77 -5.32
N CYS A 106 0.71 -15.58 -5.22
CA CYS A 106 -0.22 -15.07 -6.24
C CYS A 106 0.46 -14.15 -7.23
N GLY A 107 1.74 -13.84 -7.07
CA GLY A 107 2.40 -12.79 -7.82
C GLY A 107 1.89 -11.39 -7.46
N PRO A 108 2.41 -10.35 -8.13
CA PRO A 108 2.05 -8.99 -7.82
C PRO A 108 0.59 -8.69 -8.16
N TRP A 109 -0.10 -7.97 -7.29
CA TRP A 109 -1.45 -7.47 -7.56
C TRP A 109 -1.42 -6.00 -7.99
N ARG A 110 -2.26 -5.65 -8.97
CA ARG A 110 -2.52 -4.28 -9.39
C ARG A 110 -3.99 -3.94 -9.26
N MET A 111 -4.27 -2.74 -8.76
CA MET A 111 -5.62 -2.21 -8.79
C MET A 111 -6.04 -1.98 -10.24
N VAL A 112 -7.25 -2.43 -10.57
CA VAL A 112 -7.84 -2.20 -11.87
C VAL A 112 -8.57 -0.85 -11.82
N PRO A 113 -8.19 0.12 -12.65
CA PRO A 113 -8.87 1.40 -12.69
C PRO A 113 -10.35 1.20 -13.01
N PRO A 114 -11.26 1.98 -12.41
CA PRO A 114 -12.65 1.99 -12.84
C PRO A 114 -12.72 2.29 -14.34
N ALA A 115 -13.65 1.64 -15.04
CA ALA A 115 -13.87 1.92 -16.46
C ALA A 115 -14.11 3.43 -16.63
N PRO A 116 -13.55 4.07 -17.68
CA PRO A 116 -13.86 5.46 -17.96
C PRO A 116 -15.37 5.58 -18.14
N THR A 117 -16.03 6.30 -17.24
CA THR A 117 -17.44 6.68 -17.40
C THR A 117 -17.48 7.81 -18.42
N GLY A 118 -17.16 7.49 -19.66
CA GLY A 118 -17.29 8.36 -20.81
C GLY A 118 -18.31 7.75 -21.74
N SER A 119 -19.55 8.22 -21.67
CA SER A 119 -20.40 8.27 -22.84
C SER A 119 -19.68 9.15 -23.87
N ALA A 120 -18.81 8.56 -24.68
CA ALA A 120 -18.46 9.15 -25.95
C ALA A 120 -19.75 9.12 -26.78
N GLY A 121 -20.51 10.22 -26.68
CA GLY A 121 -21.64 10.47 -27.56
C GLY A 121 -21.12 10.44 -28.99
N PHE A 122 -21.66 9.50 -29.77
CA PHE A 122 -21.70 9.59 -31.21
C PHE A 122 -22.97 10.33 -31.62
#